data_AF-A0A8J7UHZ8-F1
#
_entry.id   AF-A0A8J7UHZ8-F1
#
_cell.length_a   1.000
_cell.length_b   1.000
_cell.length_c   1.000
_cell.angle_alpha   90.00
_cell.angle_beta   90.00
_cell.angle_gamma   90.00
#
_symmetry.space_group_name_H-M   'P 1'
#
loop_
_entity.id
_entity.type
_entity.pdbx_description
1 polymer ?
#
loop_
_entity_poly.entity_id
_entity_poly.type
_entity_poly.pdbx_seq_one_letter_code
_entity_poly.pdbx_strand_id
1 'polypeptide(L)' 'MLIPGENGHSLLPWDLPLWQPDYAIFFGALYSVLLVLGIGLALVFARAIKDAKADSHHEH' A
#
# COMPACT_ATOMS: atom_id res chain seq x y z
N MET A 1 3.69 -27.27 -26.42
CA MET A 1 4.90 -26.72 -25.77
C MET A 1 4.79 -25.22 -25.85
N LEU A 2 4.60 -24.55 -24.72
CA LEU A 2 4.70 -23.10 -24.64
C LEU A 2 6.18 -22.79 -24.49
N ILE A 3 6.80 -22.13 -25.47
CA ILE A 3 8.19 -21.71 -25.35
C ILE A 3 8.18 -20.47 -24.43
N PRO A 4 8.88 -20.47 -23.30
CA PRO A 4 9.00 -19.28 -22.47
C PRO A 4 9.75 -18.20 -23.27
N GLY A 5 9.05 -17.18 -23.77
CA GLY A 5 9.67 -16.04 -24.48
C GLY A 5 8.99 -15.57 -25.78
N GLU A 6 8.02 -16.31 -26.33
CA GLU A 6 7.30 -15.94 -27.57
C GLU A 6 6.06 -15.06 -27.33
N ASN A 7 5.59 -15.01 -26.08
CA ASN A 7 4.67 -13.98 -25.60
C ASN A 7 5.47 -13.17 -24.59
N GLY A 8 5.56 -11.85 -24.73
CA GLY A 8 6.24 -10.93 -23.80
C GLY A 8 5.67 -10.91 -22.37
N HIS A 9 5.10 -12.00 -21.88
CA HIS A 9 4.77 -12.23 -20.49
C HIS A 9 5.98 -12.79 -19.76
N SER A 10 6.92 -11.92 -19.45
CA SER A 10 7.71 -12.12 -18.25
C SER A 10 6.74 -12.13 -17.07
N LEU A 11 6.61 -13.28 -16.39
CA LEU A 11 5.83 -13.43 -15.15
C LEU A 11 6.48 -12.69 -13.96
N LEU A 12 7.56 -11.97 -14.22
CA LEU A 12 8.27 -11.18 -13.22
C LEU A 12 7.48 -9.88 -13.00
N PRO A 13 7.18 -9.54 -11.73
CA PRO A 13 6.39 -8.35 -11.39
C PRO A 13 7.02 -7.02 -11.87
N TRP A 14 8.31 -7.06 -12.25
CA TRP A 14 9.06 -5.92 -12.74
C TRP A 14 8.81 -5.60 -14.23
N ASP A 15 8.23 -6.53 -15.01
CA ASP A 15 7.93 -6.33 -16.45
C ASP A 15 6.45 -6.01 -16.71
N LEU A 16 5.68 -5.71 -15.66
CA LEU A 16 4.29 -5.27 -15.84
C LEU A 16 4.26 -3.86 -16.43
N PRO A 17 3.53 -3.62 -17.54
CA PRO A 17 3.43 -2.30 -18.13
C PRO A 17 2.53 -1.44 -17.24
N LEU A 18 3.11 -0.77 -16.23
CA LEU A 18 2.37 0.13 -15.32
C LEU A 18 1.71 1.30 -16.07
N TRP A 19 2.14 1.57 -17.30
CA TRP A 19 1.58 2.55 -18.23
C TRP A 19 0.38 2.03 -19.04
N GLN A 20 0.10 0.73 -19.03
CA GLN A 20 -1.12 0.22 -19.64
C GLN A 20 -2.34 0.70 -18.83
N PRO A 21 -3.39 1.22 -19.50
CA PRO A 21 -4.53 1.85 -18.83
C PRO A 21 -5.21 0.94 -17.80
N ASP A 22 -5.35 -0.34 -18.12
CA ASP A 22 -6.03 -1.32 -17.26
C ASP A 22 -5.29 -1.52 -15.92
N TYR A 23 -3.96 -1.62 -15.96
CA TYR A 23 -3.13 -1.76 -14.77
C TYR A 23 -3.07 -0.45 -13.97
N ALA A 24 -2.97 0.70 -14.64
CA ALA A 24 -2.95 2.01 -13.99
C ALA A 24 -4.23 2.27 -13.16
N ILE A 25 -5.41 1.89 -13.69
CA ILE A 25 -6.69 2.05 -12.98
C ILE A 25 -6.77 1.10 -11.78
N PHE A 26 -6.42 -0.18 -11.98
CA PHE A 26 -6.47 -1.18 -10.90
C PHE A 26 -5.52 -0.81 -9.75
N PHE A 27 -4.25 -0.53 -10.05
CA PHE A 27 -3.26 -0.17 -9.04
C PHE A 27 -3.54 1.21 -8.43
N GLY A 28 -4.03 2.17 -9.21
CA GLY A 28 -4.43 3.48 -8.71
C GLY A 28 -5.55 3.39 -7.68
N ALA A 29 -6.61 2.62 -7.98
CA ALA A 29 -7.69 2.37 -7.03
C ALA A 29 -7.19 1.64 -5.77
N LEU A 30 -6.38 0.58 -5.95
CA LEU A 30 -5.81 -0.18 -4.85
C LEU A 30 -4.97 0.71 -3.91
N TYR A 31 -4.06 1.50 -4.46
CA TYR A 31 -3.20 2.38 -3.68
C TYR A 31 -3.97 3.53 -3.04
N SER A 32 -5.02 4.03 -3.68
CA SER A 32 -5.91 5.04 -3.06
C SER A 32 -6.59 4.49 -1.80
N VAL A 33 -7.13 3.28 -1.86
CA VAL A 33 -7.73 2.63 -0.68
C VAL A 33 -6.68 2.37 0.40
N LEU A 34 -5.51 1.85 0.02
CA LEU A 34 -4.41 1.63 0.96
C LEU A 34 -3.97 2.94 1.63
N LEU A 35 -3.94 4.05 0.90
CA LEU A 35 -3.57 5.35 1.42
C LEU A 35 -4.58 5.86 2.44
N VAL A 36 -5.89 5.72 2.16
CA VAL A 36 -6.95 6.11 3.10
C VAL A 36 -6.87 5.27 4.38
N LEU A 37 -6.69 3.95 4.25
CA LEU A 37 -6.53 3.05 5.39
C LEU A 37 -5.26 3.35 6.19
N GLY A 38 -4.15 3.61 5.50
CA GLY A 38 -2.87 3.96 6.11
C GLY A 38 -2.93 5.26 6.90
N ILE A 39 -3.56 6.31 6.36
CA ILE A 39 -3.78 7.57 7.06
C ILE A 39 -4.67 7.37 8.28
N GLY A 40 -5.80 6.66 8.12
CA GLY A 40 -6.72 6.38 9.23
C GLY A 40 -6.02 5.65 10.37
N LEU A 41 -5.26 4.59 10.05
CA LEU A 41 -4.51 3.82 11.03
C LEU A 41 -3.41 4.66 11.69
N ALA A 42 -2.67 5.47 10.91
CA ALA A 42 -1.62 6.32 11.44
C ALA A 42 -2.15 7.38 12.42
N LEU A 43 -3.32 7.96 12.14
CA LEU A 43 -3.95 8.92 13.06
C LEU A 43 -4.34 8.26 14.39
N VAL A 44 -4.92 7.06 14.33
CA VAL A 44 -5.29 6.30 15.54
C VAL A 44 -4.04 5.92 16.33
N PHE A 45 -3.00 5.42 15.67
CA PHE A 45 -1.73 5.07 16.31
C PHE A 45 -1.08 6.30 16.97
N ALA A 46 -1.05 7.44 16.28
CA ALA A 46 -0.50 8.67 16.84
C ALA A 46 -1.28 9.15 18.06
N ARG A 47 -2.61 9.01 18.09
CA ARG A 47 -3.42 9.31 19.28
C ARG A 47 -3.14 8.36 20.42
N ALA A 48 -3.12 7.05 20.16
CA ALA A 48 -2.83 6.04 21.17
C ALA A 48 -1.46 6.26 21.84
N ILE A 49 -0.43 6.62 21.08
CA ILE A 49 0.90 6.93 21.63
C ILE A 49 0.88 8.21 22.49
N LYS A 50 0.16 9.24 22.04
CA LYS A 50 0.03 10.48 22.79
C LYS A 50 -0.70 10.27 24.12
N ASP A 51 -1.78 9.50 24.10
CA ASP A 51 -2.57 9.21 25.30
C ASP A 51 -1.75 8.36 26.28
N ALA A 52 -1.06 7.31 25.79
CA ALA A 52 -0.17 6.49 26.61
C ALA A 52 0.98 7.29 27.25
N LYS A 53 1.48 8.35 26.58
CA LYS A 53 2.53 9.22 27.12
C LYS A 53 1.96 10.30 28.06
N ALA A 54 0.70 10.69 27.91
CA ALA A 54 0.05 11.65 28.79
C ALA A 54 -0.29 11.00 30.14
N ASP A 55 -0.76 9.75 30.13
CA ASP A 55 -1.07 9.00 31.35
C ASP A 55 0.19 8.74 32.20
N SER A 56 1.34 8.46 31.58
CA SER A 56 2.60 8.26 32.31
C SER A 56 3.15 9.52 32.98
N HIS A 57 2.68 10.70 32.60
CA HIS A 57 3.12 11.97 33.19
C HIS A 57 2.26 12.42 34.38
N HIS A 58 1.10 11.80 34.59
CA HIS A 58 0.16 12.10 35.68
C HIS A 58 0.36 11.23 36.94
N GLU A 59 1.20 10.20 36.89
CA GLU A 59 1.53 9.31 38.03
C GLU A 59 2.77 9.75 38.84
N HIS A 60 3.18 11.02 38.77
CA HIS A 60 4.24 11.60 39.60
C HIS A 60 3.73 12.65 40.58
#